data_AF-A0A1N5SZY9-F1
#
_entry.id   AF-A0A1N5SZY9-F1
#
_cell.length_a   1.000
_cell.length_b   1.000
_cell.length_c   1.000
_cell.angle_alpha   90.00
_cell.angle_beta   90.00
_cell.angle_gamma   90.00
#
_symmetry.space_group_name_H-M   'P 1'
#
loop_
_entity.id
_entity.type
_entity.pdbx_description
1 polymer ?
#
loop_
_entity_poly.entity_id
_entity_poly.type
_entity_poly.pdbx_seq_one_letter_code
_entity_poly.pdbx_strand_id
1 'polypeptide(L)'
;MKDEFKIITREKKTFENGLSEIIAIEFREPTMIKFESDEPLKDGELLEVRGSYVYHNGIQIGKIKIMKSANDVKANHNFDIKYTGGYSLDGTTIFLDEHFPEEIEVENKKINTMLTIGYHHELPEKWLSDEKFEYPYAHEKATGIEKEFVESLGVTWKGYCSVVDRNLRNVYSKTLEKSPPSLDLAPYLYCRDKEALNEIRKSSPE
;
A
#
# COMPACT_ATOMS: atom_id res chain seq x y z
N MET A 1 6.13 19.20 -12.86
CA MET A 1 5.20 19.30 -11.72
C MET A 1 6.03 19.27 -10.45
N LYS A 2 5.56 19.86 -9.35
CA LYS A 2 6.18 19.63 -8.05
C LYS A 2 5.57 18.35 -7.50
N ASP A 3 6.39 17.37 -7.22
CA ASP A 3 5.94 16.13 -6.61
C ASP A 3 5.96 16.35 -5.09
N GLU A 4 4.78 16.36 -4.47
CA GLU A 4 4.60 16.62 -3.03
C GLU A 4 4.47 15.30 -2.27
N PHE A 5 5.51 14.93 -1.54
CA PHE A 5 5.55 13.69 -0.78
C PHE A 5 5.06 13.94 0.64
N LYS A 6 4.21 13.05 1.16
CA LYS A 6 3.78 13.10 2.55
C LYS A 6 4.67 12.19 3.39
N ILE A 7 5.17 12.67 4.51
CA ILE A 7 5.90 11.82 5.46
C ILE A 7 4.90 10.88 6.10
N ILE A 8 5.04 9.59 5.81
CA ILE A 8 4.16 8.57 6.37
C ILE A 8 4.74 8.02 7.67
N THR A 9 6.06 7.89 7.76
CA THR A 9 6.74 7.34 8.94
C THR A 9 8.23 7.67 8.98
N ARG A 10 8.87 7.40 10.12
CA ARG A 10 10.33 7.50 10.32
C ARG A 10 10.89 6.19 10.84
N GLU A 11 11.86 5.63 10.11
CA GLU A 11 12.65 4.51 10.64
C GLU A 11 13.74 5.11 11.53
N LYS A 12 13.59 4.99 12.85
CA LYS A 12 14.55 5.56 13.80
C LYS A 12 15.81 4.70 13.90
N LYS A 13 16.50 4.45 12.79
CA LYS A 13 17.94 4.22 12.83
C LYS A 13 18.60 5.58 12.99
N THR A 14 18.73 6.01 14.24
CA THR A 14 19.63 7.11 14.56
C THR A 14 21.03 6.57 14.43
N PHE A 15 21.70 6.93 13.34
CA PHE A 15 23.11 6.61 13.14
C PHE A 15 23.96 7.37 14.16
N GLU A 16 25.17 6.91 14.43
CA GLU A 16 26.11 7.56 15.37
C GLU A 16 26.40 9.02 14.99
N ASN A 17 26.14 9.42 13.74
CA ASN A 17 26.30 10.77 13.22
C ASN A 17 25.06 11.67 13.42
N GLY A 18 24.00 11.20 14.06
CA GLY A 18 22.77 11.96 14.33
C GLY A 18 21.73 11.98 13.19
N LEU A 19 22.01 11.35 12.05
CA LEU A 19 21.04 11.20 10.96
C LEU A 19 19.95 10.20 11.32
N SER A 20 18.73 10.46 10.85
CA SER A 20 17.61 9.54 10.88
C SER A 20 17.23 9.13 9.47
N GLU A 21 16.77 7.89 9.32
CA GLU A 21 16.26 7.37 8.07
C GLU A 21 14.75 7.65 7.94
N ILE A 22 14.35 8.22 6.81
CA ILE A 22 13.01 8.76 6.63
C ILE A 22 12.38 8.14 5.40
N ILE A 23 11.11 7.73 5.55
CA ILE A 23 10.28 7.20 4.48
C ILE A 23 9.11 8.15 4.25
N ALA A 24 8.97 8.60 3.02
CA ALA A 24 7.85 9.43 2.59
C ALA A 24 7.17 8.79 1.38
N ILE A 25 5.86 8.95 1.29
CA ILE A 25 5.04 8.41 0.21
C ILE A 25 4.23 9.56 -0.39
N GLU A 26 4.33 9.73 -1.71
CA GLU A 26 3.40 10.53 -2.51
C GLU A 26 2.13 9.68 -2.70
N PHE A 27 0.94 10.24 -2.46
CA PHE A 27 -0.30 9.46 -2.38
C PHE A 27 -1.18 9.52 -3.64
N ARG A 28 -0.93 10.39 -4.62
CA ARG A 28 -1.77 10.48 -5.84
C ARG A 28 -1.30 9.50 -6.91
N GLU A 29 0.00 9.35 -7.01
CA GLU A 29 0.76 8.41 -7.82
C GLU A 29 1.74 7.69 -6.87
N PRO A 30 1.27 6.66 -6.14
CA PRO A 30 2.00 6.03 -5.06
C PRO A 30 3.48 5.86 -5.39
N THR A 31 4.32 6.61 -4.68
CA THR A 31 5.77 6.61 -4.85
C THR A 31 6.40 6.74 -3.48
N MET A 32 7.18 5.74 -3.08
CA MET A 32 7.93 5.77 -1.83
C MET A 32 9.34 6.25 -2.10
N ILE A 33 9.81 7.20 -1.29
CA ILE A 33 11.22 7.57 -1.20
C ILE A 33 11.78 7.23 0.17
N LYS A 34 13.06 6.90 0.19
CA LYS A 34 13.86 6.71 1.39
C LYS A 34 15.08 7.63 1.34
N PHE A 35 15.33 8.38 2.39
CA PHE A 35 16.46 9.30 2.49
C PHE A 35 16.92 9.46 3.94
N GLU A 36 18.07 10.08 4.15
CA GLU A 36 18.57 10.45 5.48
C GLU A 36 18.50 11.96 5.68
N SER A 37 18.14 12.37 6.89
CA SER A 37 18.14 13.78 7.32
C SER A 37 18.40 13.87 8.83
N ASP A 38 19.04 14.95 9.26
CA ASP A 38 19.17 15.36 10.67
C ASP A 38 18.00 16.27 11.11
N GLU A 39 17.12 16.65 10.19
CA GLU A 39 16.00 17.53 10.49
C GLU A 39 14.93 16.79 11.31
N PRO A 40 14.40 17.40 12.39
CA PRO A 40 13.35 16.82 13.21
C PRO A 40 11.97 16.97 12.53
N LEU A 41 11.75 16.19 11.46
CA LEU A 41 10.48 16.17 10.71
C LEU A 41 9.31 15.63 11.56
N LYS A 42 8.09 15.49 11.03
CA LYS A 42 6.92 14.84 11.67
C LYS A 42 6.08 14.06 10.68
N ASP A 43 5.42 13.00 11.17
CA ASP A 43 4.42 12.28 10.37
C ASP A 43 3.36 13.27 9.89
N GLY A 44 3.02 13.18 8.61
CA GLY A 44 2.07 14.05 7.93
C GLY A 44 2.67 15.35 7.35
N GLU A 45 3.92 15.68 7.65
CA GLU A 45 4.59 16.83 7.00
C GLU A 45 4.82 16.56 5.51
N LEU A 46 4.79 17.65 4.72
CA LEU A 46 4.96 17.59 3.27
C LEU A 46 6.40 17.93 2.89
N LEU A 47 6.92 17.17 1.93
CA LEU A 47 8.25 17.31 1.37
C LEU A 47 8.14 17.57 -0.12
N GLU A 48 9.01 18.44 -0.63
CA GLU A 48 9.18 18.62 -2.07
C GLU A 48 10.36 17.77 -2.54
N VAL A 49 10.18 17.02 -3.62
CA VAL A 49 11.28 16.34 -4.31
C VAL A 49 11.63 17.11 -5.57
N ARG A 50 12.94 17.35 -5.78
CA ARG A 50 13.46 17.96 -7.02
C ARG A 50 14.66 17.17 -7.50
N GLY A 51 14.45 16.34 -8.53
CA GLY A 51 15.45 15.37 -8.98
C GLY A 51 15.75 14.35 -7.89
N SER A 52 17.00 14.24 -7.46
CA SER A 52 17.41 13.31 -6.40
C SER A 52 17.43 13.92 -5.00
N TYR A 53 16.97 15.16 -4.83
CA TYR A 53 17.06 15.90 -3.58
C TYR A 53 15.69 16.13 -2.95
N VAL A 54 15.67 16.04 -1.62
CA VAL A 54 14.48 16.24 -0.79
C VAL A 54 14.57 17.59 -0.11
N TYR A 55 13.46 18.33 -0.11
CA TYR A 55 13.35 19.66 0.47
C TYR A 55 12.19 19.72 1.47
N HIS A 56 12.41 20.41 2.57
CA HIS A 56 11.35 20.79 3.51
C HIS A 56 11.37 22.31 3.65
N ASN A 57 10.21 22.95 3.46
CA ASN A 57 10.07 24.42 3.48
C ASN A 57 11.09 25.16 2.57
N GLY A 58 11.42 24.55 1.43
CA GLY A 58 12.38 25.09 0.45
C GLY A 58 13.86 24.89 0.78
N ILE A 59 14.18 24.28 1.93
CA ILE A 59 15.56 23.95 2.34
C ILE A 59 15.85 22.51 1.94
N GLN A 60 17.01 22.26 1.34
CA GLN A 60 17.44 20.90 1.00
C GLN A 60 17.86 20.17 2.27
N ILE A 61 17.26 19.01 2.54
CA ILE A 61 17.41 18.28 3.81
C ILE A 61 17.97 16.87 3.62
N GLY A 62 18.04 16.41 2.37
CA GLY A 62 18.56 15.08 2.09
C GLY A 62 18.66 14.77 0.60
N LYS A 63 19.23 13.60 0.32
CA LYS A 63 19.30 13.00 -1.02
C LYS A 63 18.60 11.64 -0.98
N ILE A 64 17.77 11.36 -1.98
CA ILE A 64 17.07 10.09 -2.12
C ILE A 64 18.09 8.96 -2.26
N LYS A 65 17.92 7.91 -1.45
CA LYS A 65 18.68 6.66 -1.49
C LYS A 65 17.92 5.55 -2.22
N ILE A 66 16.61 5.45 -1.96
CA ILE A 66 15.72 4.47 -2.59
C ILE A 66 14.49 5.21 -3.08
N MET A 67 14.03 4.83 -4.27
CA MET A 67 12.73 5.23 -4.83
C MET A 67 12.04 3.98 -5.33
N LYS A 68 10.77 3.79 -4.95
CA LYS A 68 9.88 2.76 -5.48
C LYS A 68 8.64 3.46 -6.03
N SER A 69 8.21 3.13 -7.25
CA SER A 69 7.03 3.73 -7.87
C SER A 69 5.99 2.66 -8.17
N ALA A 70 4.71 3.00 -8.05
CA ALA A 70 3.60 2.18 -8.54
C ALA A 70 3.74 1.83 -10.03
N ASN A 71 4.40 2.67 -10.82
CA ASN A 71 4.63 2.42 -12.25
C ASN A 71 5.53 1.20 -12.51
N ASP A 72 6.34 0.79 -11.53
CA ASP A 72 7.21 -0.39 -11.62
C ASP A 72 6.48 -1.68 -11.21
N VAL A 73 5.23 -1.57 -10.75
CA VAL A 73 4.46 -2.66 -10.14
C VAL A 73 3.32 -3.09 -11.05
N LYS A 74 3.24 -4.41 -11.28
CA LYS A 74 2.19 -5.01 -12.11
C LYS A 74 0.91 -5.21 -11.31
N ALA A 75 -0.21 -4.78 -11.87
CA ALA A 75 -1.53 -5.17 -11.39
C ALA A 75 -1.95 -6.52 -11.99
N ASN A 76 -2.53 -7.41 -11.17
CA ASN A 76 -3.05 -8.69 -11.63
C ASN A 76 -4.39 -9.01 -10.95
N HIS A 77 -5.38 -9.36 -11.77
CA HIS A 77 -6.76 -9.61 -11.36
C HIS A 77 -7.25 -11.02 -11.78
N ASN A 78 -6.32 -11.96 -12.00
CA ASN A 78 -6.63 -13.30 -12.55
C ASN A 78 -6.50 -14.44 -11.53
N PHE A 79 -6.56 -14.14 -10.24
CA PHE A 79 -6.36 -15.10 -9.16
C PHE A 79 -7.37 -14.88 -8.04
N ASP A 80 -7.66 -15.95 -7.31
CA ASP A 80 -8.41 -15.89 -6.06
C ASP A 80 -7.51 -15.44 -4.91
N ILE A 81 -7.93 -14.41 -4.20
CA ILE A 81 -7.21 -13.80 -3.09
C ILE A 81 -8.12 -13.75 -1.86
N LYS A 82 -7.72 -14.43 -0.79
CA LYS A 82 -8.38 -14.22 0.50
C LYS A 82 -8.16 -12.77 0.93
N TYR A 83 -9.24 -12.15 1.40
CA TYR A 83 -9.28 -10.75 1.82
C TYR A 83 -9.28 -9.73 0.67
N THR A 84 -9.63 -10.15 -0.55
CA THR A 84 -9.81 -9.29 -1.74
C THR A 84 -8.52 -8.72 -2.36
N GLY A 85 -7.50 -8.39 -1.57
CA GLY A 85 -6.24 -7.85 -2.07
C GLY A 85 -5.02 -8.58 -1.52
N GLY A 86 -3.89 -8.40 -2.19
CA GLY A 86 -2.60 -8.88 -1.72
C GLY A 86 -1.45 -8.44 -2.61
N TYR A 87 -0.24 -8.87 -2.28
CA TYR A 87 0.98 -8.54 -3.02
C TYR A 87 1.91 -9.74 -3.13
N SER A 88 2.79 -9.72 -4.13
CA SER A 88 3.82 -10.74 -4.27
C SER A 88 4.91 -10.58 -3.21
N LEU A 89 5.57 -11.69 -2.87
CA LEU A 89 6.68 -11.71 -1.91
C LEU A 89 7.80 -10.72 -2.27
N ASP A 90 8.10 -10.55 -3.56
CA ASP A 90 9.10 -9.61 -4.06
C ASP A 90 8.58 -8.18 -4.24
N GLY A 91 7.28 -7.93 -4.01
CA GLY A 91 6.64 -6.63 -4.15
C GLY A 91 6.50 -6.12 -5.59
N THR A 92 6.73 -6.96 -6.60
CA THR A 92 6.65 -6.57 -8.03
C THR A 92 5.25 -6.69 -8.63
N THR A 93 4.34 -7.40 -7.95
CA THR A 93 2.95 -7.59 -8.39
C THR A 93 2.00 -7.32 -7.23
N ILE A 94 0.96 -6.54 -7.49
CA ILE A 94 -0.21 -6.42 -6.62
C ILE A 94 -1.36 -7.23 -7.22
N PHE A 95 -2.13 -7.86 -6.34
CA PHE A 95 -3.24 -8.71 -6.69
C PHE A 95 -4.54 -8.08 -6.20
N LEU A 96 -5.57 -8.18 -7.04
CA LEU A 96 -6.95 -8.06 -6.66
C LEU A 96 -7.61 -9.41 -6.94
N ASP A 97 -8.51 -9.86 -6.07
CA ASP A 97 -9.28 -11.09 -6.24
C ASP A 97 -10.14 -11.00 -7.52
N GLU A 98 -10.05 -12.00 -8.41
CA GLU A 98 -10.73 -12.02 -9.71
C GLU A 98 -12.26 -11.91 -9.66
N HIS A 99 -12.85 -12.19 -8.50
CA HIS A 99 -14.27 -12.10 -8.26
C HIS A 99 -14.69 -10.76 -7.64
N PHE A 100 -13.73 -9.91 -7.27
CA PHE A 100 -14.00 -8.56 -6.82
C PHE A 100 -14.17 -7.64 -8.05
N PRO A 101 -15.15 -6.73 -8.06
CA PRO A 101 -15.36 -5.87 -9.22
C PRO A 101 -14.20 -4.88 -9.41
N GLU A 102 -13.69 -4.75 -10.66
CA GLU A 102 -12.66 -3.76 -11.03
C GLU A 102 -13.15 -2.31 -10.88
N GLU A 103 -14.46 -2.09 -11.07
CA GLU A 103 -15.14 -0.82 -10.84
C GLU A 103 -16.32 -1.01 -9.89
N ILE A 104 -16.41 -0.15 -8.88
CA ILE A 104 -17.60 -0.04 -8.03
C ILE A 104 -18.25 1.33 -8.18
N GLU A 105 -19.56 1.39 -7.98
CA GLU A 105 -20.29 2.65 -7.92
C GLU A 105 -20.47 3.08 -6.46
N VAL A 106 -19.97 4.27 -6.12
CA VAL A 106 -20.07 4.88 -4.80
C VAL A 106 -20.56 6.31 -4.99
N GLU A 107 -21.71 6.66 -4.40
CA GLU A 107 -22.24 8.03 -4.45
C GLU A 107 -22.35 8.60 -5.90
N ASN A 108 -22.76 7.75 -6.86
CA ASN A 108 -22.84 8.01 -8.30
C ASN A 108 -21.49 8.25 -9.01
N LYS A 109 -20.38 7.85 -8.38
CA LYS A 109 -19.04 7.86 -9.00
C LYS A 109 -18.55 6.45 -9.23
N LYS A 110 -17.90 6.25 -10.36
CA LYS A 110 -17.14 5.03 -10.65
C LYS A 110 -15.78 5.11 -9.97
N ILE A 111 -15.48 4.11 -9.15
CA ILE A 111 -14.23 4.00 -8.41
C ILE A 111 -13.51 2.74 -8.89
N ASN A 112 -12.27 2.90 -9.36
CA ASN A 112 -11.43 1.79 -9.77
C ASN A 112 -10.81 1.13 -8.53
N THR A 113 -11.10 -0.15 -8.31
CA THR A 113 -10.72 -0.87 -7.09
C THR A 113 -9.28 -1.35 -7.12
N MET A 114 -8.71 -1.63 -8.30
CA MET A 114 -7.27 -1.87 -8.42
C MET A 114 -6.46 -0.62 -8.06
N LEU A 115 -6.98 0.56 -8.40
CA LEU A 115 -6.36 1.81 -8.02
C LEU A 115 -6.46 2.02 -6.50
N THR A 116 -7.65 1.90 -5.91
CA THR A 116 -7.83 2.16 -4.46
C THR A 116 -7.23 1.05 -3.58
N ILE A 117 -7.64 -0.20 -3.76
CA ILE A 117 -7.18 -1.33 -2.94
C ILE A 117 -5.76 -1.71 -3.35
N GLY A 118 -5.53 -2.02 -4.62
CA GLY A 118 -4.22 -2.49 -5.07
C GLY A 118 -3.10 -1.45 -4.87
N TYR A 119 -3.22 -0.28 -5.52
CA TYR A 119 -2.12 0.69 -5.53
C TYR A 119 -2.07 1.59 -4.28
N HIS A 120 -3.20 1.88 -3.63
CA HIS A 120 -3.23 2.79 -2.48
C HIS A 120 -3.38 2.10 -1.11
N HIS A 121 -3.66 0.79 -1.08
CA HIS A 121 -3.64 -0.01 0.15
C HIS A 121 -2.50 -1.06 0.13
N GLU A 122 -2.58 -2.05 -0.75
CA GLU A 122 -1.66 -3.21 -0.78
C GLU A 122 -0.20 -2.78 -0.99
N LEU A 123 0.02 -1.85 -1.91
CA LEU A 123 1.37 -1.43 -2.28
C LEU A 123 2.11 -0.66 -1.16
N PRO A 124 1.54 0.40 -0.53
CA PRO A 124 2.15 1.03 0.64
C PRO A 124 2.35 0.07 1.81
N GLU A 125 1.41 -0.85 2.05
CA GLU A 125 1.56 -1.87 3.10
C GLU A 125 2.78 -2.75 2.84
N LYS A 126 2.94 -3.23 1.59
CA LYS A 126 4.12 -4.02 1.19
C LYS A 126 5.42 -3.25 1.36
N TRP A 127 5.45 -1.99 0.91
CA TRP A 127 6.65 -1.17 1.04
C TRP A 127 7.07 -0.99 2.50
N LEU A 128 6.14 -0.67 3.39
CA LEU A 128 6.43 -0.53 4.81
C LEU A 128 6.82 -1.87 5.46
N SER A 129 6.15 -2.97 5.09
CA SER A 129 6.51 -4.31 5.58
C SER A 129 7.93 -4.71 5.17
N ASP A 130 8.36 -4.38 3.95
CA ASP A 130 9.73 -4.63 3.47
C ASP A 130 10.78 -3.87 4.27
N GLU A 131 10.44 -2.65 4.67
CA GLU A 131 11.26 -1.80 5.56
C GLU A 131 11.12 -2.19 7.04
N LYS A 132 10.59 -3.39 7.33
CA LYS A 132 10.51 -4.01 8.67
C LYS A 132 9.62 -3.27 9.66
N PHE A 133 8.66 -2.50 9.17
CA PHE A 133 7.58 -2.04 10.03
C PHE A 133 6.67 -3.21 10.41
N GLU A 134 6.16 -3.18 11.64
CA GLU A 134 5.18 -4.15 12.11
C GLU A 134 3.92 -4.09 11.24
N TYR A 135 3.38 -5.25 10.87
CA TYR A 135 2.24 -5.36 9.96
C TYR A 135 1.05 -4.47 10.34
N PRO A 136 0.57 -4.40 11.61
CA PRO A 136 -0.53 -3.51 11.97
C PRO A 136 -0.25 -2.03 11.70
N TYR A 137 1.00 -1.61 11.86
CA TYR A 137 1.40 -0.23 11.61
C TYR A 137 1.44 0.05 10.11
N ALA A 138 2.02 -0.87 9.32
CA ALA A 138 2.00 -0.77 7.86
C ALA A 138 0.56 -0.71 7.32
N HIS A 139 -0.32 -1.58 7.83
CA HIS A 139 -1.73 -1.65 7.47
C HIS A 139 -2.51 -0.38 7.83
N GLU A 140 -2.29 0.18 9.03
CA GLU A 140 -2.90 1.45 9.44
C GLU A 140 -2.51 2.60 8.50
N LYS A 141 -1.23 2.69 8.14
CA LYS A 141 -0.73 3.73 7.22
C LYS A 141 -1.27 3.54 5.81
N ALA A 142 -1.31 2.31 5.30
CA ALA A 142 -1.94 1.97 4.03
C ALA A 142 -3.41 2.36 3.99
N THR A 143 -4.18 2.03 5.03
CA THR A 143 -5.59 2.44 5.17
C THR A 143 -5.76 3.97 5.15
N GLY A 144 -4.83 4.71 5.78
CA GLY A 144 -4.83 6.16 5.74
C GLY A 144 -4.59 6.72 4.32
N ILE A 145 -3.66 6.13 3.58
CA ILE A 145 -3.35 6.50 2.19
C ILE A 145 -4.53 6.21 1.27
N GLU A 146 -5.10 5.01 1.35
CA GLU A 146 -6.30 4.63 0.61
C GLU A 146 -7.45 5.60 0.89
N LYS A 147 -7.69 5.92 2.16
CA LYS A 147 -8.73 6.86 2.57
C LYS A 147 -8.54 8.24 1.94
N GLU A 148 -7.34 8.81 2.06
CA GLU A 148 -7.04 10.13 1.48
C GLU A 148 -7.24 10.13 -0.03
N PHE A 149 -6.81 9.06 -0.71
CA PHE A 149 -7.01 8.92 -2.14
C PHE A 149 -8.49 8.81 -2.52
N VAL A 150 -9.26 7.93 -1.86
CA VAL A 150 -10.71 7.76 -2.07
C VAL A 150 -11.47 9.07 -1.84
N GLU A 151 -11.16 9.78 -0.76
CA GLU A 151 -11.79 11.08 -0.45
C GLU A 151 -11.42 12.14 -1.52
N SER A 152 -10.22 12.06 -2.11
CA SER A 152 -9.82 12.93 -3.23
C SER A 152 -10.63 12.68 -4.52
N LEU A 153 -11.16 11.46 -4.71
CA LEU A 153 -12.10 11.15 -5.79
C LEU A 153 -13.50 11.75 -5.53
N GLY A 154 -13.71 12.36 -4.37
CA GLY A 154 -14.92 13.08 -3.98
C GLY A 154 -16.07 12.16 -3.60
N VAL A 155 -15.78 11.03 -2.97
CA VAL A 155 -16.74 10.19 -2.26
C VAL A 155 -16.36 10.11 -0.78
N THR A 156 -17.31 9.81 0.10
CA THR A 156 -16.99 9.63 1.52
C THR A 156 -16.31 8.29 1.78
N TRP A 157 -15.34 8.24 2.71
CA TRP A 157 -14.73 6.99 3.16
C TRP A 157 -15.79 5.96 3.61
N LYS A 158 -16.81 6.43 4.34
CA LYS A 158 -17.92 5.58 4.80
C LYS A 158 -18.72 4.98 3.64
N GLY A 159 -19.03 5.78 2.62
CA GLY A 159 -19.73 5.32 1.42
C GLY A 159 -18.93 4.26 0.68
N TYR A 160 -17.62 4.50 0.53
CA TYR A 160 -16.69 3.55 -0.08
C TYR A 160 -16.61 2.24 0.70
N CYS A 161 -16.32 2.27 2.00
CA CYS A 161 -16.27 1.06 2.84
C CYS A 161 -17.56 0.25 2.78
N SER A 162 -18.72 0.91 2.80
CA SER A 162 -20.00 0.20 2.72
C SER A 162 -20.17 -0.61 1.43
N VAL A 163 -19.64 -0.13 0.31
CA VAL A 163 -19.70 -0.83 -0.98
C VAL A 163 -18.61 -1.89 -1.07
N VAL A 164 -17.40 -1.60 -0.60
CA VAL A 164 -16.30 -2.56 -0.51
C VAL A 164 -16.69 -3.75 0.38
N ASP A 165 -17.17 -3.51 1.60
CA ASP A 165 -17.59 -4.55 2.56
C ASP A 165 -18.66 -5.48 1.98
N ARG A 166 -19.59 -4.94 1.19
CA ARG A 166 -20.64 -5.73 0.53
C ARG A 166 -20.04 -6.70 -0.49
N ASN A 167 -19.09 -6.24 -1.31
CA ASN A 167 -18.42 -7.08 -2.29
C ASN A 167 -17.45 -8.07 -1.63
N LEU A 168 -16.76 -7.63 -0.58
CA LEU A 168 -15.83 -8.41 0.22
C LEU A 168 -16.52 -9.65 0.81
N ARG A 169 -17.75 -9.50 1.34
CA ARG A 169 -18.56 -10.65 1.81
C ARG A 169 -18.84 -11.69 0.72
N ASN A 170 -19.02 -11.27 -0.53
CA ASN A 170 -19.23 -12.18 -1.65
C ASN A 170 -17.96 -12.98 -1.94
N VAL A 171 -16.80 -12.32 -1.97
CA VAL A 171 -15.49 -12.96 -2.15
C VAL A 171 -15.20 -13.93 -1.01
N TYR A 172 -15.41 -13.53 0.25
CA TYR A 172 -15.18 -14.38 1.42
C TYR A 172 -15.95 -15.71 1.41
N SER A 173 -17.14 -15.72 0.83
CA SER A 173 -17.97 -16.91 0.75
C SER A 173 -17.47 -17.97 -0.25
N LYS A 174 -16.51 -17.61 -1.10
CA LYS A 174 -15.95 -18.49 -2.13
C LYS A 174 -14.75 -19.27 -1.59
N THR A 175 -14.67 -20.53 -2.00
CA THR A 175 -13.48 -21.36 -1.83
C THR A 175 -12.46 -20.97 -2.89
N LEU A 176 -11.19 -20.88 -2.52
CA LEU A 176 -10.12 -20.59 -3.50
C LEU A 176 -9.93 -21.78 -4.43
N GLU A 177 -9.90 -21.51 -5.73
CA GLU A 177 -9.57 -22.47 -6.78
C GLU A 177 -8.16 -22.24 -7.31
N LYS A 178 -7.73 -20.97 -7.39
CA LYS A 178 -6.48 -20.57 -8.03
C LYS A 178 -5.81 -19.39 -7.31
N SER A 179 -4.91 -19.67 -6.38
CA SER A 179 -4.15 -18.63 -5.67
C SER A 179 -2.82 -18.32 -6.36
N PRO A 180 -2.28 -17.09 -6.24
CA PRO A 180 -1.00 -16.76 -6.84
C PRO A 180 0.13 -17.54 -6.15
N PRO A 181 1.05 -18.16 -6.90
CA PRO A 181 2.18 -18.89 -6.31
C PRO A 181 3.16 -17.97 -5.57
N SER A 182 3.21 -16.69 -5.95
CA SER A 182 4.09 -15.68 -5.36
C SER A 182 3.44 -14.86 -4.25
N LEU A 183 2.19 -15.15 -3.84
CA LEU A 183 1.46 -14.36 -2.84
C LEU A 183 2.24 -14.32 -1.52
N ASP A 184 2.47 -13.12 -0.99
CA ASP A 184 3.07 -12.96 0.34
C ASP A 184 2.06 -13.40 1.41
N LEU A 185 2.49 -14.31 2.29
CA LEU A 185 1.63 -14.87 3.32
C LEU A 185 1.73 -14.15 4.66
N ALA A 186 2.56 -13.11 4.77
CA ALA A 186 2.76 -12.36 6.01
C ALA A 186 1.44 -11.86 6.66
N PRO A 187 0.46 -11.30 5.92
CA PRO A 187 -0.81 -10.88 6.50
C PRO A 187 -1.56 -12.03 7.19
N TYR A 188 -1.68 -13.17 6.53
CA TYR A 188 -2.41 -14.34 7.06
C TYR A 188 -1.68 -15.00 8.23
N LEU A 189 -0.34 -15.03 8.19
CA LEU A 189 0.49 -15.52 9.28
C LEU A 189 0.35 -14.64 10.52
N TYR A 190 0.34 -13.32 10.35
CA TYR A 190 0.16 -12.36 11.43
C TYR A 190 -1.22 -12.54 12.10
N CYS A 191 -2.29 -12.62 11.31
CA CYS A 191 -3.66 -12.84 11.78
C CYS A 191 -3.91 -14.26 12.31
N ARG A 192 -2.95 -15.18 12.14
CA ARG A 192 -3.05 -16.60 12.52
C ARG A 192 -4.22 -17.32 11.84
N ASP A 193 -4.57 -16.91 10.62
CA ASP A 193 -5.68 -17.50 9.86
C ASP A 193 -5.24 -18.82 9.22
N LYS A 194 -5.36 -19.89 10.00
CA LYS A 194 -5.01 -21.24 9.57
C LYS A 194 -5.90 -21.75 8.43
N GLU A 195 -7.15 -21.27 8.35
CA GLU A 195 -8.09 -21.71 7.33
C GLU A 195 -7.71 -21.11 5.98
N ALA A 196 -7.51 -19.78 5.93
CA ALA A 196 -7.02 -19.10 4.74
C ALA A 196 -5.68 -19.69 4.26
N LEU A 197 -4.71 -19.90 5.17
CA LEU A 197 -3.41 -20.50 4.83
C LEU A 197 -3.54 -21.91 4.24
N ASN A 198 -4.48 -22.72 4.74
CA ASN A 198 -4.71 -24.05 4.23
C ASN A 198 -5.41 -24.04 2.87
N GLU A 199 -6.34 -23.11 2.62
CA GLU A 199 -6.95 -22.95 1.31
C GLU A 199 -5.93 -22.50 0.28
N ILE A 200 -5.16 -21.44 0.57
CA ILE A 200 -4.13 -20.92 -0.34
C ILE A 200 -3.16 -22.02 -0.75
N ARG A 201 -2.68 -22.84 0.21
CA ARG A 201 -1.78 -23.96 -0.10
C ARG A 201 -2.38 -25.03 -1.02
N LYS A 202 -3.70 -25.20 -1.02
CA LYS A 202 -4.39 -26.18 -1.89
C LYS A 202 -4.69 -25.62 -3.27
N SER A 203 -4.87 -24.31 -3.39
CA SER A 203 -5.20 -23.60 -4.63
C SER A 203 -3.99 -22.99 -5.34
N SER A 204 -2.82 -22.92 -4.69
CA SER A 204 -1.57 -22.50 -5.34
C SER A 204 -1.11 -23.60 -6.31
N PRO A 205 -0.84 -23.28 -7.58
CA PRO A 205 -0.24 -24.23 -8.51
C PRO A 205 1.18 -24.62 -8.07
N GLU A 206 1.59 -25.86 -8.36
CA GLU A 206 2.96 -26.37 -8.13
C GLU A 206 4.04 -25.60 -8.89
#